data_AF-A0A926E2W3-F1
#
_entry.id   AF-A0A926E2W3-F1
#
_cell.length_a   1.000
_cell.length_b   1.000
_cell.length_c   1.000
_cell.angle_alpha   90.00
_cell.angle_beta   90.00
_cell.angle_gamma   90.00
#
_symmetry.space_group_name_H-M   'P 1'
#
loop_
_entity.id
_entity.type
_entity.pdbx_description
1 polymer ?
#
loop_
_entity_poly.entity_id
_entity_poly.type
_entity_poly.pdbx_seq_one_letter_code
_entity_poly.pdbx_strand_id
1 'polypeptide(L)'
;MSIACKVVSFILLIGSIISGIILGNIDYGFSWTVFLTAVVSGVLAFLLFFVLGEILDRVDSLAGSIESTAHTIRSIQNEVKGAEPKKTMAVSNSYAKLPRDSWTCSKCEHKNPQSVRFCQNCGEHP
;
A
#
# COMPACT_ATOMS: atom_id res chain seq x y z
N MET A 1 16.69 -7.37 -6.80
CA MET A 1 17.39 -8.13 -5.74
C MET A 1 16.73 -9.50 -5.51
N SER A 2 15.47 -9.67 -5.92
CA SER A 2 14.68 -10.90 -6.07
C SER A 2 15.42 -12.21 -6.36
N ILE A 3 16.17 -12.29 -7.45
CA ILE A 3 16.76 -13.54 -7.94
C ILE A 3 17.81 -14.05 -6.96
N ALA A 4 18.66 -13.17 -6.41
CA ALA A 4 19.66 -13.55 -5.43
C ALA A 4 19.00 -14.06 -4.13
N CYS A 5 17.92 -13.41 -3.67
CA CYS A 5 17.19 -13.84 -2.47
C CYS A 5 16.48 -15.19 -2.67
N LYS A 6 15.90 -15.42 -3.86
CA LYS A 6 15.30 -16.71 -4.25
C LYS A 6 16.36 -17.82 -4.33
N VAL A 7 17.50 -17.53 -4.95
CA VAL A 7 18.63 -18.48 -5.05
C VAL A 7 19.17 -18.83 -3.66
N VAL A 8 19.36 -17.85 -2.78
CA VAL A 8 19.78 -18.08 -1.39
C VAL A 8 18.75 -18.94 -0.63
N SER A 9 17.46 -18.69 -0.83
CA SER A 9 16.40 -19.50 -0.20
C SER A 9 16.48 -20.97 -0.66
N PHE A 10 16.66 -21.23 -1.96
CA PHE A 10 16.85 -22.59 -2.48
C PHE A 10 18.11 -23.27 -1.94
N ILE A 11 19.21 -22.53 -1.80
CA ILE A 11 20.45 -23.05 -1.21
C ILE A 11 20.23 -23.43 0.26
N LEU A 12 19.50 -22.62 1.02
CA LEU A 12 19.16 -22.92 2.41
C LEU A 12 18.26 -24.16 2.54
N LEU A 13 17.33 -24.37 1.60
CA LEU A 13 16.50 -25.58 1.56
C LEU A 13 17.37 -26.83 1.42
N ILE A 14 18.26 -26.84 0.43
CA ILE A 14 19.18 -27.97 0.18
C ILE A 14 20.11 -28.17 1.38
N GLY A 15 20.64 -27.07 1.94
CA GLY A 15 21.46 -27.08 3.14
C GLY A 15 20.75 -27.70 4.35
N SER A 16 19.44 -27.48 4.51
CA SER A 16 18.67 -28.07 5.61
C SER A 16 18.56 -29.59 5.49
N ILE A 17 18.46 -30.13 4.28
CA ILE A 17 18.40 -31.58 4.03
C ILE A 17 19.76 -32.20 4.37
N ILE A 18 20.85 -31.59 3.90
CA ILE A 18 22.21 -32.05 4.18
C ILE A 18 22.50 -31.99 5.69
N SER A 19 22.16 -30.88 6.34
CA SER A 19 22.30 -30.70 7.78
C SER A 19 21.48 -31.75 8.55
N GLY A 20 20.25 -32.03 8.12
CA GLY A 20 19.42 -33.08 8.69
C GLY A 20 20.05 -34.47 8.57
N ILE A 21 20.71 -34.80 7.45
CA ILE A 21 21.40 -36.09 7.28
C ILE A 21 22.59 -36.20 8.23
N ILE A 22 23.36 -35.12 8.38
CA ILE A 22 24.53 -35.06 9.28
C ILE A 22 24.08 -35.18 10.75
N LEU A 23 23.11 -34.37 11.16
CA LEU A 23 22.55 -34.41 12.52
C LEU A 23 21.69 -35.64 12.77
N GLY A 24 21.21 -36.35 11.76
CA GLY A 24 20.50 -37.61 11.95
C GLY A 24 21.44 -38.76 12.35
N ASN A 25 22.74 -38.64 12.08
CA ASN A 25 23.72 -39.70 12.25
C ASN A 25 24.53 -39.55 13.55
N ILE A 26 23.85 -39.40 14.69
CA ILE A 26 24.48 -39.11 16.00
C ILE A 26 24.88 -40.36 16.76
N ASP A 27 24.21 -41.50 16.52
CA ASP A 27 24.49 -42.79 17.14
C ASP A 27 24.84 -43.82 16.06
N TYR A 28 25.14 -45.08 16.44
CA TYR A 28 25.29 -46.22 15.50
C TYR A 28 24.04 -46.50 14.63
N GLY A 29 23.01 -45.65 14.72
CA GLY A 29 21.82 -45.66 13.88
C GLY A 29 21.36 -44.25 13.53
N PHE A 30 20.50 -44.17 12.52
CA PHE A 30 19.94 -42.92 12.04
C PHE A 30 18.72 -42.49 12.87
N SER A 31 18.85 -41.39 13.59
CA SER A 31 17.77 -40.75 14.35
C SER A 31 16.80 -40.01 13.44
N TRP A 32 15.78 -40.72 12.97
CA TRP A 32 14.72 -40.19 12.11
C TRP A 32 14.02 -38.96 12.69
N THR A 33 13.83 -38.88 14.00
CA THR A 33 13.18 -37.73 14.64
C THR A 33 13.98 -36.45 14.45
N VAL A 34 15.31 -36.52 14.61
CA VAL A 34 16.19 -35.35 14.44
C VAL A 34 16.23 -34.93 12.97
N PHE A 35 16.35 -35.91 12.06
CA PHE A 35 16.28 -35.66 10.62
C PHE A 35 14.97 -34.97 10.21
N LEU A 36 13.82 -35.52 10.58
CA LEU A 36 12.52 -34.95 10.20
C LEU A 36 12.30 -33.58 10.82
N THR A 37 12.71 -33.38 12.08
CA THR A 37 12.61 -32.07 12.74
C THR A 37 13.49 -31.03 12.05
N ALA A 38 14.71 -31.40 11.65
CA ALA A 38 15.61 -30.53 10.90
C ALA A 38 15.07 -30.18 9.50
N VAL A 39 14.51 -31.17 8.78
CA VAL A 39 13.90 -30.94 7.46
C VAL A 39 12.65 -30.06 7.57
N VAL A 40 11.75 -30.34 8.51
CA VAL A 40 10.52 -29.55 8.70
C VAL A 40 10.86 -28.12 9.10
N SER A 41 11.80 -27.92 10.02
CA SER A 41 12.23 -26.57 10.42
C SER A 41 12.92 -25.83 9.26
N GLY A 42 13.72 -26.52 8.46
CA GLY A 42 14.32 -25.99 7.23
C GLY A 42 13.30 -25.55 6.19
N VAL A 43 12.25 -26.35 5.96
CA VAL A 43 11.15 -26.00 5.04
C VAL A 43 10.37 -24.78 5.55
N LEU A 44 10.08 -24.72 6.85
CA LEU A 44 9.44 -23.55 7.47
C LEU A 44 10.28 -22.28 7.31
N ALA A 45 11.57 -22.36 7.61
CA ALA A 45 12.49 -21.25 7.42
C ALA A 45 12.58 -20.83 5.94
N PHE A 46 12.65 -21.79 5.01
CA PHE A 46 12.62 -21.53 3.57
C PHE A 46 11.38 -20.73 3.14
N LEU A 47 10.19 -21.16 3.58
CA LEU A 47 8.96 -20.46 3.25
C LEU A 47 8.95 -19.03 3.80
N LEU A 48 9.44 -18.83 5.03
CA LEU A 48 9.56 -17.49 5.62
C LEU A 48 10.49 -16.60 4.81
N PHE A 49 11.71 -17.06 4.49
CA PHE A 49 12.65 -16.27 3.68
C PHE A 49 12.15 -16.03 2.26
N PHE A 50 11.48 -17.00 1.65
CA PHE A 50 10.87 -16.83 0.33
C PHE A 50 9.80 -15.74 0.33
N VAL A 51 8.89 -15.76 1.32
CA VAL A 51 7.86 -14.74 1.49
C VAL A 51 8.48 -13.37 1.78
N LEU A 52 9.48 -13.29 2.66
CA LEU A 52 10.20 -12.05 2.92
C LEU A 52 10.89 -11.51 1.67
N GLY A 53 11.48 -12.37 0.83
CA GLY A 53 12.08 -11.98 -0.45
C GLY A 53 11.06 -11.37 -1.40
N GLU A 54 9.90 -12.01 -1.56
CA GLU A 54 8.80 -11.49 -2.38
C GLU A 54 8.25 -10.15 -1.86
N ILE A 55 8.19 -9.98 -0.53
CA ILE A 55 7.73 -8.73 0.08
C ILE A 55 8.75 -7.61 -0.17
N LEU A 56 10.04 -7.86 0.03
CA LEU A 56 11.10 -6.86 -0.19
C LEU A 56 11.11 -6.39 -1.64
N ASP A 57 10.91 -7.27 -2.61
CA ASP A 57 10.81 -6.87 -4.02
C ASP A 57 9.63 -5.93 -4.30
N ARG A 58 8.50 -6.13 -3.62
CA ARG A 58 7.34 -5.22 -3.72
C ARG A 58 7.60 -3.89 -3.03
N VAL A 59 8.33 -3.89 -1.92
CA VAL A 59 8.73 -2.66 -1.22
C VAL A 59 9.72 -1.84 -2.05
N ASP A 60 10.74 -2.47 -2.64
CA ASP A 60 11.70 -1.79 -3.52
C ASP A 60 11.02 -1.23 -4.77
N SER A 61 10.10 -1.99 -5.37
CA SER A 61 9.29 -1.52 -6.51
C SER A 61 8.42 -0.32 -6.14
N LEU A 62 7.92 -0.26 -4.90
CA LEU A 62 7.13 0.86 -4.42
C LEU A 62 8.02 2.09 -4.15
N ALA A 63 9.19 1.89 -3.56
CA ALA A 63 10.17 2.95 -3.31
C ALA A 63 10.59 3.66 -4.61
N GLY A 64 10.84 2.92 -5.69
CA GLY A 64 11.17 3.51 -6.99
C GLY A 64 10.05 4.38 -7.58
N SER A 65 8.78 4.03 -7.35
CA SER A 65 7.64 4.84 -7.80
C SER A 65 7.49 6.14 -7.00
N ILE A 66 7.82 6.10 -5.71
CA ILE A 66 7.82 7.29 -4.83
C ILE A 66 8.88 8.28 -5.29
N GLU A 67 10.06 7.80 -5.70
CA GLU A 67 11.14 8.67 -6.16
C GLU A 67 10.80 9.35 -7.51
N SER A 68 10.18 8.61 -8.42
CA SER A 68 9.64 9.17 -9.67
C SER A 68 8.54 10.21 -9.41
N THR A 69 7.60 9.91 -8.51
CA THR A 69 6.51 10.81 -8.12
C THR A 69 7.05 12.07 -7.42
N ALA A 70 8.06 11.93 -6.56
CA ALA A 70 8.71 13.06 -5.89
C ALA A 70 9.40 14.00 -6.89
N HIS A 71 10.01 13.46 -7.96
CA HIS A 71 10.56 14.27 -9.04
C HIS A 71 9.47 15.02 -9.83
N THR A 72 8.35 14.37 -10.16
CA THR A 72 7.21 15.02 -10.83
C THR A 72 6.58 16.11 -9.97
N ILE A 73 6.44 15.88 -8.66
CA ILE A 73 5.93 16.89 -7.73
C ILE A 73 6.89 18.09 -7.67
N ARG A 74 8.20 17.87 -7.58
CA ARG A 74 9.20 18.95 -7.58
C ARG A 74 9.17 19.78 -8.87
N SER A 75 9.02 19.14 -10.03
CA SER A 75 8.91 19.88 -11.29
C SER A 75 7.64 20.73 -11.34
N ILE A 76 6.49 20.20 -10.92
CA ILE A 76 5.24 20.96 -10.82
C ILE A 76 5.39 22.12 -9.83
N GLN A 77 6.03 21.89 -8.68
CA GLN A 77 6.22 22.93 -7.67
C GLN A 77 7.11 24.07 -8.17
N ASN A 78 8.13 23.78 -8.97
CA ASN A 78 8.97 24.81 -9.59
C ASN A 78 8.21 25.63 -10.64
N GLU A 79 7.35 25.00 -11.43
CA GLU A 79 6.45 25.70 -12.37
C GLU A 79 5.45 26.61 -11.62
N VAL A 80 4.87 26.14 -10.51
CA VAL A 80 3.95 26.94 -9.68
C VAL A 80 4.68 28.08 -8.96
N LYS A 81 5.95 27.90 -8.57
CA LYS A 81 6.75 28.95 -7.92
C LYS A 81 7.25 30.02 -8.91
N GLY A 82 7.38 29.68 -10.20
CA GLY A 82 7.66 30.61 -11.29
C GLY A 82 6.41 31.37 -11.75
N ALA A 83 5.22 30.79 -11.58
CA ALA A 83 3.95 31.48 -11.75
C ALA A 83 3.60 32.26 -10.47
N GLU A 84 4.10 33.49 -10.34
CA GLU A 84 3.67 34.39 -9.26
C GLU A 84 2.13 34.41 -9.14
N PRO A 85 1.55 34.32 -7.94
CA PRO A 85 0.15 34.60 -7.75
C PRO A 85 -0.06 36.09 -8.04
N LYS A 86 -0.60 36.40 -9.22
CA LYS A 86 -1.23 37.70 -9.50
C LYS A 86 -2.33 37.89 -8.47
N LYS A 87 -1.99 38.58 -7.38
CA LYS A 87 -2.84 39.25 -6.37
C LYS A 87 -4.32 39.16 -6.74
N THR A 88 -4.99 38.06 -6.34
CA THR A 88 -6.45 38.04 -6.38
C THR A 88 -6.90 39.04 -5.35
N MET A 89 -7.44 40.13 -5.85
CA MET A 89 -8.02 41.22 -5.08
C MET A 89 -8.91 40.64 -3.99
N ALA A 90 -8.73 41.13 -2.78
CA ALA A 90 -9.62 40.88 -1.67
C ALA A 90 -11.05 41.26 -2.10
N VAL A 91 -11.88 40.25 -2.37
CA VAL A 91 -13.32 40.41 -2.44
C VAL A 91 -13.79 40.47 -0.99
N SER A 92 -13.73 41.69 -0.44
CA SER A 92 -14.59 42.07 0.67
C SER A 92 -16.01 42.07 0.14
N ASN A 93 -16.79 41.05 0.50
CA ASN A 93 -18.21 41.01 0.18
C ASN A 93 -19.01 40.82 1.46
N SER A 94 -19.19 41.93 2.14
CA SER A 94 -20.23 42.16 3.12
C SER A 94 -21.60 42.12 2.44
N TYR A 95 -22.16 40.92 2.24
CA TYR A 95 -23.61 40.70 2.12
C TYR A 95 -24.02 39.57 3.05
N ALA A 96 -24.12 39.90 4.33
CA ALA A 96 -25.02 39.19 5.22
C ALA A 96 -26.46 39.36 4.68
N LYS A 97 -27.21 38.26 4.68
CA LYS A 97 -28.67 38.17 4.55
C LYS A 97 -29.25 38.10 3.13
N LEU A 98 -29.33 36.89 2.60
CA LEU A 98 -30.38 36.47 1.64
C LEU A 98 -31.15 35.31 2.29
N PRO A 99 -32.50 35.29 2.24
CA PRO A 99 -33.27 34.21 2.81
C PRO A 99 -32.93 32.93 2.06
N ARG A 100 -32.27 31.99 2.75
CA ARG A 100 -31.99 30.67 2.21
C ARG A 100 -33.29 29.87 2.23
N ASP A 101 -34.13 30.12 1.23
CA ASP A 101 -35.14 29.16 0.86
C ASP A 101 -34.40 27.86 0.52
N SER A 102 -34.82 26.79 1.17
CA SER A 102 -34.28 25.43 1.07
C SER A 102 -35.46 24.52 0.86
N TRP A 103 -35.40 23.60 -0.11
CA TRP A 103 -36.47 22.64 -0.34
C TRP A 103 -36.13 21.30 0.30
N THR A 104 -37.14 20.65 0.87
CA THR A 104 -37.00 19.32 1.44
C THR A 104 -37.36 18.30 0.37
N CYS A 105 -36.48 17.32 0.16
CA CYS A 105 -36.75 16.26 -0.81
C CYS A 105 -37.88 15.36 -0.32
N SER A 106 -38.93 15.20 -1.13
CA SER A 106 -40.10 14.36 -0.81
C SER A 106 -39.78 12.86 -0.70
N LYS A 107 -38.62 12.41 -1.21
CA LYS A 107 -38.23 11.00 -1.23
C LYS A 107 -37.37 10.58 -0.04
N CYS A 108 -36.43 11.43 0.36
CA CYS A 108 -35.42 11.08 1.39
C CYS A 108 -35.35 12.11 2.53
N GLU A 109 -36.27 13.07 2.56
CA GLU A 109 -36.39 14.14 3.57
C GLU A 109 -35.14 15.01 3.73
N HIS A 110 -34.19 14.90 2.80
CA HIS A 110 -32.96 15.67 2.83
C HIS A 110 -33.23 17.13 2.46
N LYS A 111 -32.64 18.05 3.23
CA LYS A 111 -32.82 19.50 3.04
C LYS A 111 -31.79 20.01 2.02
N ASN A 112 -32.26 20.33 0.81
CA ASN A 112 -31.43 20.82 -0.28
C ASN A 112 -31.51 22.35 -0.38
N PRO A 113 -30.41 23.04 -0.73
CA PRO A 113 -30.46 24.46 -1.04
C PRO A 113 -31.19 24.71 -2.38
N GLN A 114 -31.84 25.86 -2.56
CA GLN A 114 -32.49 26.23 -3.84
C GLN A 114 -31.50 26.41 -5.00
N SER A 115 -30.19 26.46 -4.73
CA SER A 115 -29.16 26.51 -5.78
C SER A 115 -29.00 25.19 -6.55
N VAL A 116 -29.55 24.09 -6.02
CA VAL A 116 -29.43 22.76 -6.64
C VAL A 116 -30.79 22.31 -7.19
N ARG A 117 -30.78 21.85 -8.44
CA ARG A 117 -31.98 21.39 -9.17
C ARG A 117 -32.34 19.93 -8.88
N PHE A 118 -31.46 19.20 -8.22
CA PHE A 118 -31.62 17.79 -7.85
C PHE A 118 -31.18 17.59 -6.40
N CYS A 119 -31.74 16.59 -5.74
CA CYS A 119 -31.40 16.26 -4.38
C CYS A 119 -29.96 15.75 -4.30
N GLN A 120 -29.14 16.35 -3.44
CA GLN A 120 -27.74 15.96 -3.28
C GLN A 120 -27.55 14.61 -2.57
N ASN A 121 -28.61 14.09 -1.94
CA ASN A 121 -28.56 12.81 -1.22
C ASN A 121 -29.10 11.64 -2.06
N CYS A 122 -30.13 11.84 -2.86
CA CYS A 122 -30.78 10.75 -3.61
C CYS A 122 -30.93 10.98 -5.13
N GLY A 123 -30.55 12.15 -5.64
CA GLY A 123 -30.62 12.47 -7.06
C GLY A 123 -32.02 12.80 -7.61
N GLU A 124 -33.06 12.76 -6.78
CA GLU A 124 -34.44 13.07 -7.18
C GLU A 124 -34.64 14.58 -7.45
N HIS A 125 -35.57 14.93 -8.33
CA HIS A 125 -35.96 16.32 -8.57
C HIS A 125 -36.95 16.82 -7.49
N PRO A 126 -37.07 18.14 -7.24
CA PRO A 126 -38.02 18.70 -6.28
C PRO A 126 -39.48 18.32 -6.53
#